data_AF-A0A1Q9D5B1-F1
#
_entry.id   AF-A0A1Q9D5B1-F1
#
_cell.length_a   1.000
_cell.length_b   1.000
_cell.length_c   1.000
_cell.angle_alpha   90.00
_cell.angle_beta   90.00
_cell.angle_gamma   90.00
#
_symmetry.space_group_name_H-M   'P 1'
#
loop_
_entity.id
_entity.type
_entity.pdbx_description
1 polymer ?
#
loop_
_entity_poly.entity_id
_entity_poly.type
_entity_poly.pdbx_seq_one_letter_code
_entity_poly.pdbx_strand_id
1 'polypeptide(L)'
;MGASELLTTLEPELLRGVPLHICLGGWAKHWKPPDPGMFRVDAANYELSRQADFFDDFLSHDWQTSRWTKLCSLLVVYNSRAALVAAILACPLIAVARIEDALPNYRPSSCLVYVVHLFFLCFWQRLRSTVLPPIVVFLDKLCIAQSPEQAELKKKGILGIAAFLNHSKRLVVLWSPRILGPVILFGVPFGTFSARMAKQLQHAPEQLKTFEVQKAACFCCANDHKHPDTGAEIPCDRELVYRKLEDWYGRPTDIGDEHLRRFNSLVHHRLGRSVLRQMPHAVPTAPLIKMLSAATMPWFADAIERILWRIFREDGQDFLAYSWRFAVLEWAFVFTVVMVTGLLAVTLATLLARTFPTVRDLWLALGGLTMCTVPATVVVGSFFVLQHTAADAWPSTIVFIVALLLGSCSLRLTLTNQQKAGVTEELDDMSDVTSTTNTPQLRADFFSSAPEVDNRFMFDMASEASSWSV
;
A
#
# COMPACT_ATOMS: atom_id res chain seq x y z
N MET A 1 -7.81 -8.63 -44.10
CA MET A 1 -6.89 -8.19 -43.04
C MET A 1 -7.09 -9.14 -41.88
N GLY A 2 -6.08 -9.93 -41.53
CA GLY A 2 -6.19 -10.94 -40.46
C GLY A 2 -6.48 -10.26 -39.13
N ALA A 3 -7.40 -10.83 -38.34
CA ALA A 3 -7.64 -10.44 -36.97
C ALA A 3 -6.30 -10.51 -36.23
N SER A 4 -5.81 -9.35 -35.76
CA SER A 4 -4.56 -9.26 -35.01
C SER A 4 -4.81 -9.89 -33.65
N GLU A 5 -4.58 -11.18 -33.51
CA GLU A 5 -4.67 -11.91 -32.26
C GLU A 5 -3.96 -11.14 -31.14
N LEU A 6 -4.55 -11.12 -29.96
CA LEU A 6 -3.87 -10.56 -28.80
C LEU A 6 -2.79 -11.50 -28.33
N LEU A 7 -1.57 -11.00 -28.42
CA LEU A 7 -0.37 -11.61 -27.90
C LEU A 7 -0.44 -11.68 -26.37
N THR A 8 -1.03 -12.75 -25.83
CA THR A 8 -0.72 -13.21 -24.47
C THR A 8 0.78 -13.44 -24.30
N THR A 9 1.46 -13.65 -25.43
CA THR A 9 2.89 -13.75 -25.63
C THR A 9 3.42 -12.54 -26.41
N LEU A 10 3.91 -11.53 -25.70
CA LEU A 10 4.55 -10.39 -26.36
C LEU A 10 5.94 -10.77 -26.89
N GLU A 11 6.39 -10.13 -27.96
CA GLU A 11 7.79 -10.25 -28.41
C GLU A 11 8.72 -9.95 -27.21
N PRO A 12 9.71 -10.80 -26.90
CA PRO A 12 10.53 -10.65 -25.70
C PRO A 12 11.15 -9.25 -25.57
N GLU A 13 11.54 -8.63 -26.69
CA GLU A 13 12.13 -7.28 -26.74
C GLU A 13 11.19 -6.17 -26.24
N LEU A 14 9.88 -6.38 -26.38
CA LEU A 14 8.85 -5.45 -25.93
C LEU A 14 8.44 -5.69 -24.48
N LEU A 15 8.74 -6.87 -23.91
CA LEU A 15 8.50 -7.20 -22.52
C LEU A 15 9.55 -6.51 -21.64
N ARG A 16 9.31 -5.23 -21.33
CA ARG A 16 10.25 -4.36 -20.63
C ARG A 16 9.79 -3.98 -19.24
N GLY A 17 10.73 -3.96 -18.31
CA GLY A 17 10.54 -3.59 -16.91
C GLY A 17 11.52 -2.49 -16.52
N VAL A 18 11.18 -1.73 -15.49
CA VAL A 18 12.01 -0.63 -14.98
C VAL A 18 12.32 -0.88 -13.51
N PRO A 19 13.58 -0.68 -13.07
CA PRO A 19 13.91 -0.70 -11.65
C PRO A 19 13.09 0.32 -10.84
N LEU A 20 12.54 -0.10 -9.70
CA LEU A 20 11.69 0.76 -8.86
C LEU A 20 12.38 2.05 -8.39
N HIS A 21 13.69 2.02 -8.15
CA HIS A 21 14.44 3.24 -7.79
C HIS A 21 14.47 4.28 -8.92
N ILE A 22 14.36 3.86 -10.19
CA ILE A 22 14.22 4.76 -11.34
C ILE A 22 12.80 5.34 -11.37
N CYS A 23 11.77 4.51 -11.15
CA CYS A 23 10.38 4.98 -11.02
C CYS A 23 10.20 6.05 -9.93
N LEU A 24 10.93 5.91 -8.82
CA LEU A 24 10.94 6.86 -7.70
C LEU A 24 11.96 8.00 -7.87
N GLY A 25 12.80 7.92 -8.91
CA GLY A 25 13.85 8.90 -9.21
C GLY A 25 13.30 10.31 -9.39
N GLY A 26 14.10 11.30 -8.96
CA GLY A 26 13.69 12.71 -8.98
C GLY A 26 12.40 12.98 -8.20
N TRP A 27 12.19 12.27 -7.09
CA TRP A 27 10.96 12.32 -6.28
C TRP A 27 9.71 11.99 -7.09
N ALA A 28 9.73 10.81 -7.71
CA ALA A 28 8.66 10.31 -8.58
C ALA A 28 8.36 11.26 -9.77
N LYS A 29 9.40 11.83 -10.41
CA LYS A 29 9.23 12.75 -11.54
C LYS A 29 8.42 12.14 -12.69
N HIS A 30 8.56 10.83 -12.90
CA HIS A 30 7.88 10.09 -13.97
C HIS A 30 6.35 9.99 -13.73
N TRP A 31 5.90 10.17 -12.48
CA TRP A 31 4.50 10.14 -12.08
C TRP A 31 3.81 11.50 -12.17
N LYS A 32 4.54 12.56 -12.54
CA LYS A 32 3.92 13.83 -12.90
C LYS A 32 2.91 13.53 -14.01
N PRO A 33 1.66 14.04 -13.92
CA PRO A 33 0.73 13.98 -15.02
C PRO A 33 1.47 14.41 -16.29
N PRO A 34 1.25 13.75 -17.43
CA PRO A 34 1.78 14.27 -18.68
C PRO A 34 1.42 15.75 -18.77
N ASP A 35 2.37 16.59 -19.18
CA ASP A 35 2.02 17.93 -19.63
C ASP A 35 0.91 17.77 -20.70
N PRO A 36 0.01 18.76 -20.92
CA PRO A 36 -1.13 18.63 -21.84
C PRO A 36 -0.79 18.00 -23.21
N GLY A 37 0.47 18.10 -23.63
CA GLY A 37 1.08 17.25 -24.64
C GLY A 37 1.54 15.89 -24.10
N MET A 38 0.61 14.98 -23.78
CA MET A 38 0.86 13.54 -23.52
C MET A 38 1.71 12.85 -24.62
N PHE A 39 1.97 13.56 -25.71
CA PHE A 39 2.69 13.16 -26.91
C PHE A 39 4.13 13.68 -26.98
N ARG A 40 4.57 14.56 -26.06
CA ARG A 40 5.97 14.97 -25.92
C ARG A 40 6.67 14.21 -24.79
N VAL A 41 6.46 12.90 -24.74
CA VAL A 41 7.25 12.06 -23.84
C VAL A 41 8.61 11.86 -24.49
N ASP A 42 9.65 12.31 -23.79
CA ASP A 42 11.04 12.09 -24.18
C ASP A 42 11.27 10.60 -24.45
N ALA A 43 11.75 10.28 -25.66
CA ALA A 43 12.08 8.91 -26.07
C ALA A 43 13.09 8.27 -25.12
N ALA A 44 13.94 9.07 -24.46
CA ALA A 44 14.86 8.62 -23.42
C ALA A 44 14.15 7.98 -22.22
N ASN A 45 12.86 8.27 -21.96
CA ASN A 45 12.12 7.58 -20.90
C ASN A 45 11.92 6.09 -21.18
N TYR A 46 11.76 5.71 -22.46
CA TYR A 46 11.62 4.30 -22.83
C TYR A 46 12.93 3.53 -22.63
N GLU A 47 14.06 4.20 -22.86
CA GLU A 47 15.41 3.67 -22.63
C GLU A 47 15.72 3.40 -21.15
N LEU A 48 14.96 4.00 -20.22
CA LEU A 48 15.06 3.71 -18.78
C LEU A 48 14.51 2.33 -18.40
N SER A 49 13.62 1.77 -19.22
CA SER A 49 13.18 0.38 -19.07
C SER A 49 14.17 -0.54 -19.78
N ARG A 50 14.22 -1.81 -19.37
CA ARG A 50 15.04 -2.87 -19.99
C ARG A 50 14.19 -4.11 -20.22
N GLN A 51 14.56 -4.93 -21.19
CA GLN A 51 13.94 -6.25 -21.36
C GLN A 51 14.00 -7.04 -20.05
N ALA A 52 12.89 -7.67 -19.69
CA ALA A 52 12.76 -8.46 -18.47
C ALA A 52 11.76 -9.59 -18.69
N ASP A 53 12.14 -10.80 -18.28
CA ASP A 53 11.26 -11.97 -18.41
C ASP A 53 10.13 -11.97 -17.37
N PHE A 54 10.33 -11.29 -16.23
CA PHE A 54 9.33 -11.17 -15.18
C PHE A 54 9.41 -9.81 -14.46
N PHE A 55 8.29 -9.44 -13.83
CA PHE A 55 8.16 -8.25 -12.99
C PHE A 55 7.81 -8.66 -11.56
N ASP A 56 8.41 -7.98 -10.59
CA ASP A 56 8.01 -8.15 -9.20
C ASP A 56 6.63 -7.57 -8.95
N ASP A 57 6.33 -6.40 -9.53
CA ASP A 57 5.02 -5.76 -9.40
C ASP A 57 4.60 -5.03 -10.69
N PHE A 58 3.29 -5.12 -10.99
CA PHE A 58 2.61 -4.27 -11.96
C PHE A 58 2.01 -3.06 -11.23
N LEU A 59 2.43 -1.84 -11.58
CA LEU A 59 1.95 -0.63 -10.92
C LEU A 59 0.76 -0.02 -11.68
N SER A 60 -0.46 -0.30 -11.22
CA SER A 60 -1.69 0.31 -11.73
C SER A 60 -2.00 1.62 -11.01
N HIS A 61 -2.40 2.67 -11.74
CA HIS A 61 -2.63 3.99 -11.16
C HIS A 61 -3.50 4.89 -12.05
N ASP A 62 -4.01 5.97 -11.46
CA ASP A 62 -4.66 7.08 -12.18
C ASP A 62 -3.67 8.25 -12.41
N TRP A 63 -3.66 8.82 -13.62
CA TRP A 63 -2.80 9.95 -13.98
C TRP A 63 -3.18 11.28 -13.34
N GLN A 64 -4.45 11.48 -12.95
CA GLN A 64 -4.92 12.75 -12.36
C GLN A 64 -4.49 12.91 -10.90
N THR A 65 -4.10 11.82 -10.27
CA THR A 65 -3.61 11.81 -8.89
C THR A 65 -2.23 12.43 -8.80
N SER A 66 -2.04 13.29 -7.78
CA SER A 66 -0.78 13.99 -7.58
C SER A 66 0.39 13.01 -7.45
N ARG A 67 1.53 13.37 -8.07
CA ARG A 67 2.76 12.57 -7.99
C ARG A 67 3.21 12.32 -6.55
N TRP A 68 2.98 13.29 -5.66
CA TRP A 68 3.41 13.22 -4.26
C TRP A 68 2.63 12.14 -3.50
N THR A 69 1.33 12.00 -3.78
CA THR A 69 0.51 10.93 -3.21
C THR A 69 1.06 9.56 -3.60
N LYS A 70 1.34 9.37 -4.89
CA LYS A 70 1.87 8.11 -5.42
C LYS A 70 3.25 7.81 -4.82
N LEU A 71 4.13 8.82 -4.77
CA LEU A 71 5.44 8.72 -4.14
C LEU A 71 5.32 8.28 -2.68
N CYS A 72 4.55 8.99 -1.85
CA CYS A 72 4.40 8.66 -0.43
C CYS A 72 3.86 7.24 -0.25
N SER A 73 2.85 6.83 -1.01
CA SER A 73 2.31 5.47 -0.97
C SER A 73 3.39 4.43 -1.30
N LEU A 74 4.16 4.65 -2.37
CA LEU A 74 5.22 3.73 -2.78
C LEU A 74 6.37 3.69 -1.76
N LEU A 75 6.79 4.83 -1.18
CA LEU A 75 7.80 4.83 -0.11
C LEU A 75 7.33 4.03 1.11
N VAL A 76 6.07 4.21 1.52
CA VAL A 76 5.50 3.46 2.64
C VAL A 76 5.38 1.97 2.33
N VAL A 77 4.91 1.59 1.13
CA VAL A 77 4.77 0.18 0.73
C VAL A 77 6.13 -0.51 0.62
N TYR A 78 7.10 0.12 -0.04
CA TYR A 78 8.36 -0.53 -0.41
C TYR A 78 9.52 -0.30 0.57
N ASN A 79 9.52 0.82 1.32
CA ASN A 79 10.68 1.22 2.14
C ASN A 79 10.43 1.14 3.65
N SER A 80 9.17 1.12 4.12
CA SER A 80 8.84 1.14 5.56
C SER A 80 9.48 0.01 6.37
N ARG A 81 9.61 -1.20 5.79
CA ARG A 81 10.26 -2.35 6.46
C ARG A 81 11.74 -2.07 6.71
N ALA A 82 12.47 -1.65 5.68
CA ALA A 82 13.90 -1.36 5.80
C ALA A 82 14.14 -0.15 6.71
N ALA A 83 13.29 0.88 6.60
CA ALA A 83 13.34 2.05 7.47
C ALA A 83 13.13 1.71 8.95
N LEU A 84 12.21 0.79 9.26
CA LEU A 84 12.02 0.29 10.63
C LEU A 84 13.24 -0.49 11.12
N VAL A 85 13.77 -1.42 10.32
CA VAL A 85 14.96 -2.20 10.68
C VAL A 85 16.16 -1.28 10.94
N ALA A 86 16.40 -0.31 10.07
CA ALA A 86 17.48 0.66 10.25
C ALA A 86 17.29 1.51 11.52
N ALA A 87 16.06 1.91 11.84
CA ALA A 87 15.76 2.63 13.08
C ALA A 87 16.04 1.77 14.33
N ILE A 88 15.66 0.49 14.32
CA ILE A 88 15.95 -0.46 15.41
C ILE A 88 17.48 -0.60 15.59
N LEU A 89 18.22 -0.78 14.49
CA LEU A 89 19.68 -0.92 14.53
C LEU A 89 20.40 0.37 14.96
N ALA A 90 19.83 1.54 14.67
CA ALA A 90 20.38 2.82 15.11
C ALA A 90 20.24 3.05 16.62
N CYS A 91 19.22 2.47 17.27
CA CYS A 91 18.99 2.65 18.70
C CYS A 91 20.20 2.30 19.59
N PRO A 92 20.81 1.10 19.50
CA PRO A 92 21.99 0.77 20.29
C PRO A 92 23.22 1.61 19.90
N LEU A 93 23.39 1.98 18.63
CA LEU A 93 24.51 2.80 18.19
C LEU A 93 24.44 4.21 18.79
N ILE A 94 23.26 4.83 18.79
CA ILE A 94 23.03 6.13 19.40
C ILE A 94 23.22 6.05 20.92
N ALA A 95 22.72 4.98 21.56
CA ALA A 95 22.90 4.74 22.99
C ALA A 95 24.39 4.66 23.38
N VAL A 96 25.18 3.86 22.66
CA VAL A 96 26.63 3.74 22.89
C VAL A 96 27.33 5.10 22.66
N ALA A 97 27.02 5.79 21.56
CA ALA A 97 27.61 7.08 21.28
C ALA A 97 27.30 8.14 22.35
N ARG A 98 26.15 8.06 23.03
CA ARG A 98 25.84 8.93 24.18
C ARG A 98 26.61 8.53 25.45
N ILE A 99 26.83 7.24 25.68
CA ILE A 99 27.60 6.74 26.83
C ILE A 99 29.07 7.17 26.74
N GLU A 100 29.63 7.15 25.53
CA GLU A 100 31.00 7.59 25.22
C GLU A 100 31.11 9.12 25.07
N ASP A 101 30.06 9.88 25.41
CA ASP A 101 29.98 11.34 25.26
C ASP A 101 30.26 11.87 23.83
N ALA A 102 30.23 10.99 22.81
CA ALA A 102 30.35 11.36 21.40
C ALA A 102 29.08 12.03 20.85
N LEU A 103 27.93 11.73 21.47
CA LEU A 103 26.67 12.44 21.28
C LEU A 103 26.21 13.05 22.60
N PRO A 104 25.55 14.21 22.57
CA PRO A 104 25.05 14.81 23.79
C PRO A 104 24.00 13.94 24.49
N ASN A 105 24.11 13.86 25.83
CA ASN A 105 23.21 13.09 26.68
C ASN A 105 21.91 13.87 27.01
N TYR A 106 21.18 14.30 25.98
CA TYR A 106 19.84 14.87 26.12
C TYR A 106 18.91 14.38 25.01
N ARG A 107 17.60 14.27 25.30
CA ARG A 107 16.57 13.63 24.46
C ARG A 107 16.62 13.93 22.95
N PRO A 108 16.91 15.16 22.48
CA PRO A 108 17.11 15.46 21.07
C PRO A 108 18.10 14.58 20.32
N SER A 109 19.11 13.99 20.96
CA SER A 109 20.01 13.02 20.30
C SER A 109 19.27 11.73 19.92
N SER A 110 18.26 11.30 20.70
CA SER A 110 17.41 10.15 20.34
C SER A 110 16.50 10.42 19.15
N CYS A 111 16.24 11.69 18.80
CA CYS A 111 15.54 12.05 17.56
C CYS A 111 16.37 11.73 16.31
N LEU A 112 17.68 11.46 16.41
CA LEU A 112 18.48 10.96 15.28
C LEU A 112 17.94 9.63 14.73
N VAL A 113 17.25 8.83 15.55
CA VAL A 113 16.55 7.63 15.08
C VAL A 113 15.51 7.96 14.02
N TYR A 114 14.79 9.08 14.15
CA TYR A 114 13.85 9.54 13.12
C TYR A 114 14.55 9.97 11.84
N VAL A 115 15.73 10.59 11.96
CA VAL A 115 16.55 10.97 10.80
C VAL A 115 16.99 9.72 10.04
N VAL A 116 17.47 8.69 10.74
CA VAL A 116 17.80 7.39 10.15
C VAL A 116 16.58 6.76 9.50
N HIS A 117 15.45 6.72 10.19
CA HIS A 117 14.20 6.18 9.65
C HIS A 117 13.79 6.88 8.37
N LEU A 118 13.73 8.22 8.35
CA LEU A 118 13.35 9.02 7.18
C LEU A 118 14.35 8.86 6.03
N PHE A 119 15.64 8.79 6.34
CA PHE A 119 16.67 8.56 5.34
C PHE A 119 16.44 7.22 4.61
N PHE A 120 16.27 6.13 5.35
CA PHE A 120 15.97 4.84 4.74
C PHE A 120 14.58 4.85 4.06
N LEU A 121 13.57 5.49 4.66
CA LEU A 121 12.25 5.58 4.04
C LEU A 121 12.30 6.27 2.67
N CYS A 122 13.12 7.30 2.51
CA CYS A 122 13.26 8.06 1.25
C CYS A 122 14.23 7.41 0.26
N PHE A 123 15.33 6.81 0.73
CA PHE A 123 16.46 6.42 -0.11
C PHE A 123 16.71 4.91 -0.19
N TRP A 124 15.91 4.08 0.49
CA TRP A 124 16.13 2.62 0.52
C TRP A 124 16.19 1.98 -0.86
N GLN A 125 15.34 2.34 -1.82
CA GLN A 125 15.41 1.70 -3.15
C GLN A 125 16.74 1.96 -3.87
N ARG A 126 17.36 3.14 -3.66
CA ARG A 126 18.66 3.48 -4.25
C ARG A 126 19.81 2.79 -3.52
N LEU A 127 19.75 2.71 -2.18
CA LEU A 127 20.72 1.95 -1.39
C LEU A 127 20.61 0.46 -1.73
N ARG A 128 19.38 -0.06 -1.81
CA ARG A 128 19.09 -1.44 -2.17
C ARG A 128 19.71 -1.79 -3.51
N SER A 129 19.63 -0.92 -4.54
CA SER A 129 20.23 -1.21 -5.84
C SER A 129 21.76 -1.35 -5.84
N THR A 130 22.47 -0.90 -4.81
CA THR A 130 23.92 -1.10 -4.69
C THR A 130 24.30 -2.40 -3.97
N VAL A 131 23.38 -2.99 -3.20
CA VAL A 131 23.65 -4.18 -2.36
C VAL A 131 22.79 -5.40 -2.69
N LEU A 132 21.65 -5.20 -3.36
CA LEU A 132 20.66 -6.24 -3.67
C LEU A 132 20.10 -6.03 -5.10
N PRO A 133 19.66 -7.10 -5.78
CA PRO A 133 19.06 -6.98 -7.11
C PRO A 133 17.83 -6.05 -7.08
N PRO A 134 17.73 -5.01 -7.94
CA PRO A 134 16.64 -4.04 -7.90
C PRO A 134 15.25 -4.68 -8.08
N ILE A 135 14.23 -4.14 -7.42
CA ILE A 135 12.83 -4.52 -7.67
C ILE A 135 12.49 -4.06 -9.08
N VAL A 136 12.11 -4.97 -9.95
CA VAL A 136 11.73 -4.64 -11.33
C VAL A 136 10.22 -4.52 -11.39
N VAL A 137 9.73 -3.37 -11.83
CA VAL A 137 8.29 -3.10 -11.92
C VAL A 137 7.89 -2.77 -13.34
N PHE A 138 6.63 -3.04 -13.66
CA PHE A 138 5.99 -2.48 -14.84
C PHE A 138 5.36 -1.13 -14.50
N LEU A 139 5.75 -0.09 -15.25
CA LEU A 139 5.11 1.22 -15.26
C LEU A 139 4.89 1.63 -16.71
N ASP A 140 3.63 1.66 -17.15
CA ASP A 140 3.18 1.95 -18.50
C ASP A 140 3.98 3.05 -19.23
N LYS A 141 4.18 4.22 -18.59
CA LYS A 141 4.89 5.37 -19.17
C LYS A 141 6.36 5.12 -19.50
N LEU A 142 7.01 4.19 -18.81
CA LEU A 142 8.43 3.88 -19.00
C LEU A 142 8.61 2.58 -19.80
N CYS A 143 7.69 1.62 -19.63
CA CYS A 143 7.78 0.29 -20.23
C CYS A 143 7.14 0.19 -21.62
N ILE A 144 6.23 1.10 -21.98
CA ILE A 144 5.63 1.19 -23.32
C ILE A 144 6.17 2.44 -24.01
N ALA A 145 6.58 2.30 -25.27
CA ALA A 145 7.07 3.42 -26.07
C ALA A 145 5.99 4.52 -26.12
N GLN A 146 6.38 5.77 -25.85
CA GLN A 146 5.44 6.90 -25.79
C GLN A 146 5.63 7.90 -26.93
N SER A 147 6.75 7.83 -27.66
CA SER A 147 7.08 8.81 -28.70
C SER A 147 6.23 8.58 -29.98
N PRO A 148 5.89 9.65 -30.72
CA PRO A 148 5.16 9.53 -31.99
C PRO A 148 5.92 8.70 -33.04
N GLU A 149 7.24 8.80 -33.06
CA GLU A 149 8.11 8.05 -33.97
C GLU A 149 8.03 6.53 -33.73
N GLN A 150 7.64 6.12 -32.51
CA GLN A 150 7.50 4.72 -32.09
C GLN A 150 6.02 4.30 -31.96
N ALA A 151 5.12 4.89 -32.75
CA ALA A 151 3.67 4.62 -32.68
C ALA A 151 3.32 3.13 -32.83
N GLU A 152 4.00 2.40 -33.71
CA GLU A 152 3.77 0.96 -33.88
C GLU A 152 4.21 0.15 -32.65
N LEU A 153 5.35 0.51 -32.02
CA LEU A 153 5.80 -0.12 -30.77
C LEU A 153 4.84 0.18 -29.62
N LYS A 154 4.36 1.42 -29.55
CA LYS A 154 3.33 1.83 -28.58
C LYS A 154 2.08 0.98 -28.73
N LYS A 155 1.59 0.84 -29.96
CA LYS A 155 0.43 0.00 -30.29
C LYS A 155 0.67 -1.45 -29.88
N LYS A 156 1.79 -2.07 -30.27
CA LYS A 156 2.14 -3.43 -29.85
C LYS A 156 2.19 -3.57 -28.32
N GLY A 157 2.80 -2.61 -27.61
CA GLY A 157 2.90 -2.62 -26.15
C GLY A 157 1.54 -2.49 -25.43
N ILE A 158 0.66 -1.62 -25.93
CA ILE A 158 -0.71 -1.46 -25.41
C ILE A 158 -1.51 -2.74 -25.63
N LEU A 159 -1.43 -3.32 -26.83
CA LEU A 159 -2.06 -4.60 -27.12
C LEU A 159 -1.47 -5.71 -26.24
N GLY A 160 -0.17 -5.68 -25.97
CA GLY A 160 0.54 -6.62 -25.11
C GLY A 160 0.29 -6.51 -23.60
N ILE A 161 -0.63 -5.67 -23.12
CA ILE A 161 -0.78 -5.40 -21.66
C ILE A 161 -1.06 -6.67 -20.83
N ALA A 162 -1.78 -7.63 -21.42
CA ALA A 162 -2.06 -8.91 -20.78
C ALA A 162 -0.78 -9.73 -20.54
N ALA A 163 0.21 -9.65 -21.44
CA ALA A 163 1.49 -10.29 -21.26
C ALA A 163 2.24 -9.70 -20.05
N PHE A 164 2.22 -8.37 -19.88
CA PHE A 164 2.84 -7.75 -18.71
C PHE A 164 2.21 -8.18 -17.39
N LEU A 165 0.88 -8.31 -17.35
CA LEU A 165 0.17 -8.83 -16.19
C LEU A 165 0.53 -10.30 -15.90
N ASN A 166 0.56 -11.16 -16.92
CA ASN A 166 0.92 -12.58 -16.77
C ASN A 166 2.35 -12.79 -16.27
N HIS A 167 3.27 -11.89 -16.62
CA HIS A 167 4.67 -11.94 -16.18
C HIS A 167 4.92 -11.14 -14.89
N SER A 168 3.87 -10.57 -14.27
CA SER A 168 3.98 -9.86 -13.00
C SER A 168 3.59 -10.75 -11.83
N LYS A 169 4.45 -10.85 -10.81
CA LYS A 169 4.15 -11.64 -9.60
C LYS A 169 2.97 -11.07 -8.81
N ARG A 170 2.79 -9.74 -8.85
CA ARG A 170 1.82 -9.01 -8.03
C ARG A 170 1.26 -7.80 -8.78
N LEU A 171 0.02 -7.43 -8.49
CA LEU A 171 -0.61 -6.19 -8.95
C LEU A 171 -0.70 -5.20 -7.79
N VAL A 172 -0.08 -4.03 -7.93
CA VAL A 172 -0.16 -2.94 -6.96
C VAL A 172 -1.02 -1.83 -7.54
N VAL A 173 -2.22 -1.68 -6.99
CA VAL A 173 -3.17 -0.64 -7.41
C VAL A 173 -3.02 0.59 -6.52
N LEU A 174 -2.51 1.68 -7.07
CA LEU A 174 -2.48 2.99 -6.44
C LEU A 174 -3.86 3.66 -6.60
N TRP A 175 -4.81 3.20 -5.81
CA TRP A 175 -6.17 3.71 -5.83
C TRP A 175 -6.23 5.18 -5.42
N SER A 176 -6.94 5.99 -6.20
CA SER A 176 -7.17 7.39 -5.87
C SER A 176 -8.50 7.91 -6.42
N PRO A 177 -9.28 8.60 -5.60
CA PRO A 177 -10.48 9.32 -6.01
C PRO A 177 -10.29 10.85 -5.99
N ARG A 178 -9.01 11.28 -5.96
CA ARG A 178 -8.49 12.65 -6.00
C ARG A 178 -8.77 13.52 -4.76
N ILE A 179 -7.70 13.73 -4.00
CA ILE A 179 -7.17 15.00 -3.43
C ILE A 179 -6.40 14.65 -2.14
N LEU A 180 -5.07 14.60 -2.25
CA LEU A 180 -4.17 14.70 -1.10
C LEU A 180 -3.68 16.15 -1.07
N GLY A 181 -4.17 16.94 -0.11
CA GLY A 181 -3.55 18.22 0.22
C GLY A 181 -2.18 18.00 0.90
N PRO A 182 -1.23 18.94 0.79
CA PRO A 182 0.06 18.85 1.42
C PRO A 182 -0.09 19.07 2.93
N VAL A 183 -0.10 17.99 3.71
CA VAL A 183 0.06 18.10 5.17
C VAL A 183 1.13 17.10 5.58
N ILE A 184 2.34 17.62 5.72
CA ILE A 184 3.50 16.93 6.28
C ILE A 184 3.56 17.33 7.77
N LEU A 185 3.22 16.40 8.68
CA LEU A 185 3.95 16.05 9.91
C LEU A 185 3.18 15.03 10.78
N PHE A 186 3.76 13.84 10.88
CA PHE A 186 3.74 12.76 11.89
C PHE A 186 2.49 12.21 12.61
N GLY A 187 1.28 12.76 12.51
CA GLY A 187 0.10 12.08 13.11
C GLY A 187 -1.24 12.39 12.45
N VAL A 188 -1.59 13.68 12.36
CA VAL A 188 -2.77 14.18 11.63
C VAL A 188 -2.81 13.73 10.15
N PRO A 189 -1.68 13.66 9.42
CA PRO A 189 -1.68 13.19 8.02
C PRO A 189 -2.10 11.72 7.89
N PHE A 190 -1.75 10.88 8.86
CA PHE A 190 -2.10 9.46 8.80
C PHE A 190 -3.58 9.25 9.11
N GLY A 191 -4.11 9.93 10.15
CA GLY A 191 -5.54 9.91 10.46
C GLY A 191 -6.41 10.44 9.30
N THR A 192 -6.01 11.55 8.67
CA THR A 192 -6.70 12.08 7.48
C THR A 192 -6.59 11.14 6.28
N PHE A 193 -5.42 10.53 6.06
CA PHE A 193 -5.22 9.54 5.00
C PHE A 193 -6.13 8.33 5.19
N SER A 194 -6.16 7.74 6.38
CA SER A 194 -7.01 6.59 6.70
C SER A 194 -8.50 6.90 6.59
N ALA A 195 -8.96 8.02 7.15
CA ALA A 195 -10.37 8.44 7.05
C ALA A 195 -10.82 8.62 5.61
N ARG A 196 -9.99 9.30 4.80
CA ARG A 196 -10.24 9.51 3.38
C ARG A 196 -10.25 8.21 2.60
N MET A 197 -9.24 7.38 2.77
CA MET A 197 -9.17 6.10 2.09
C MET A 197 -10.36 5.22 2.47
N ALA A 198 -10.76 5.20 3.73
CA ALA A 198 -11.95 4.49 4.17
C ALA A 198 -13.22 5.00 3.49
N LYS A 199 -13.45 6.32 3.46
CA LYS A 199 -14.57 6.95 2.74
C LYS A 199 -14.63 6.54 1.27
N GLN A 200 -13.48 6.32 0.67
CA GLN A 200 -13.34 6.07 -0.76
C GLN A 200 -13.49 4.59 -1.10
N LEU A 201 -12.98 3.73 -0.25
CA LEU A 201 -13.24 2.29 -0.30
C LEU A 201 -14.74 2.00 -0.11
N GLN A 202 -15.50 2.86 0.57
CA GLN A 202 -16.97 2.70 0.64
C GLN A 202 -17.67 2.85 -0.71
N HIS A 203 -17.11 3.60 -1.66
CA HIS A 203 -17.70 3.78 -2.98
C HIS A 203 -17.24 2.70 -3.96
N ALA A 204 -16.17 1.97 -3.65
CA ALA A 204 -15.62 0.97 -4.53
C ALA A 204 -16.56 -0.21 -4.83
N PRO A 205 -17.35 -0.76 -3.87
CA PRO A 205 -18.39 -1.74 -4.18
C PRO A 205 -19.38 -1.23 -5.22
N GLU A 206 -19.90 -0.01 -5.03
CA GLU A 206 -20.86 0.58 -5.96
C GLU A 206 -20.24 0.86 -7.33
N GLN A 207 -18.99 1.34 -7.37
CA GLN A 207 -18.26 1.54 -8.62
C GLN A 207 -18.00 0.23 -9.35
N LEU A 208 -17.69 -0.85 -8.62
CA LEU A 208 -17.51 -2.19 -9.20
C LEU A 208 -18.84 -2.76 -9.67
N LYS A 209 -19.93 -2.56 -8.92
CA LYS A 209 -21.30 -3.04 -9.25
C LYS A 209 -21.89 -2.32 -10.47
N THR A 210 -21.61 -1.02 -10.61
CA THR A 210 -22.10 -0.18 -11.72
C THR A 210 -21.08 -0.02 -12.84
N PHE A 211 -19.94 -0.71 -12.76
CA PHE A 211 -18.90 -0.62 -13.78
C PHE A 211 -19.43 -1.09 -15.13
N GLU A 212 -19.26 -0.26 -16.16
CA GLU A 212 -19.46 -0.70 -17.54
C GLU A 212 -18.29 -0.19 -18.34
N VAL A 213 -17.65 -1.08 -19.10
CA VAL A 213 -16.55 -0.69 -19.99
C VAL A 213 -16.97 0.39 -20.98
N GLN A 214 -18.26 0.44 -21.32
CA GLN A 214 -18.84 1.45 -22.19
C GLN A 214 -18.84 2.86 -21.61
N LYS A 215 -18.96 2.96 -20.29
CA LYS A 215 -18.96 4.22 -19.55
C LYS A 215 -17.55 4.67 -19.15
N ALA A 216 -16.53 3.82 -19.36
CA ALA A 216 -15.16 4.15 -19.03
C ALA A 216 -14.67 5.37 -19.85
N ALA A 217 -14.15 6.37 -19.16
CA ALA A 217 -13.62 7.57 -19.81
C ALA A 217 -12.31 7.27 -20.55
N CYS A 218 -12.24 7.67 -21.82
CA CYS A 218 -11.05 7.61 -22.66
C CYS A 218 -10.56 9.03 -22.93
N PHE A 219 -9.23 9.24 -22.87
CA PHE A 219 -8.65 10.54 -23.20
C PHE A 219 -8.99 10.98 -24.63
N CYS A 220 -8.91 10.05 -25.59
CA CYS A 220 -9.25 10.34 -27.00
C CYS A 220 -10.68 10.88 -27.14
N CYS A 221 -11.65 10.23 -26.49
CA CYS A 221 -13.07 10.59 -26.58
C CYS A 221 -13.37 11.93 -25.88
N ALA A 222 -12.69 12.20 -24.75
CA ALA A 222 -12.84 13.45 -24.01
C ALA A 222 -12.32 14.68 -24.77
N ASN A 223 -11.44 14.48 -25.75
CA ASN A 223 -10.90 15.53 -26.62
C ASN A 223 -11.44 15.43 -28.06
N ASP A 224 -12.62 14.83 -28.26
CA ASP A 224 -13.26 14.72 -29.58
C ASP A 224 -12.36 14.07 -30.66
N HIS A 225 -11.57 13.07 -30.24
CA HIS A 225 -10.55 12.40 -31.07
C HIS A 225 -9.55 13.36 -31.71
N LYS A 226 -9.32 14.51 -31.09
CA LYS A 226 -8.31 15.50 -31.49
C LYS A 226 -7.30 15.67 -30.38
N HIS A 227 -6.03 15.79 -30.78
CA HIS A 227 -4.96 16.13 -29.86
C HIS A 227 -5.15 17.58 -29.38
N PRO A 228 -5.15 17.86 -28.06
CA PRO A 228 -5.47 19.20 -27.54
C PRO A 228 -4.49 20.31 -28.00
N ASP A 229 -3.19 20.01 -28.10
CA ASP A 229 -2.21 21.02 -28.54
C ASP A 229 -2.05 21.15 -30.07
N THR A 230 -2.09 20.04 -30.81
CA THR A 230 -1.78 20.04 -32.26
C THR A 230 -3.03 20.05 -33.13
N GLY A 231 -4.19 19.71 -32.59
CA GLY A 231 -5.44 19.53 -33.34
C GLY A 231 -5.47 18.30 -34.25
N ALA A 232 -4.39 17.51 -34.30
CA ALA A 232 -4.32 16.30 -35.13
C ALA A 232 -5.33 15.25 -34.67
N GLU A 233 -5.92 14.51 -35.61
CA GLU A 233 -6.78 13.36 -35.28
C GLU A 233 -5.97 12.25 -34.60
N ILE A 234 -6.55 11.68 -33.54
CA ILE A 234 -5.96 10.57 -32.79
C ILE A 234 -6.88 9.35 -32.84
N PRO A 235 -6.31 8.13 -32.92
CA PRO A 235 -7.11 6.91 -32.94
C PRO A 235 -7.92 6.75 -31.65
N CYS A 236 -9.08 6.11 -31.76
CA CYS A 236 -9.95 5.85 -30.62
C CYS A 236 -9.42 4.69 -29.77
N ASP A 237 -8.81 4.98 -28.62
CA ASP A 237 -8.36 3.96 -27.67
C ASP A 237 -9.50 3.04 -27.22
N ARG A 238 -10.72 3.57 -27.07
CA ARG A 238 -11.91 2.78 -26.69
C ARG A 238 -12.24 1.73 -27.74
N GLU A 239 -12.19 2.09 -29.02
CA GLU A 239 -12.47 1.15 -30.11
C GLU A 239 -11.41 0.03 -30.15
N LEU A 240 -10.14 0.37 -29.91
CA LEU A 240 -9.08 -0.63 -29.77
C LEU A 240 -9.39 -1.58 -28.61
N VAL A 241 -9.77 -1.08 -27.44
CA VAL A 241 -10.16 -1.91 -26.29
C VAL A 241 -11.36 -2.80 -26.61
N TYR A 242 -12.38 -2.29 -27.30
CA TYR A 242 -13.57 -3.08 -27.65
C TYR A 242 -13.25 -4.23 -28.59
N ARG A 243 -12.53 -3.97 -29.68
CA ARG A 243 -12.07 -5.04 -30.59
C ARG A 243 -11.29 -6.11 -29.83
N LYS A 244 -10.56 -5.71 -28.79
CA LYS A 244 -9.82 -6.64 -27.93
C LYS A 244 -10.69 -7.45 -26.99
N LEU A 245 -11.73 -6.85 -26.44
CA LEU A 245 -12.72 -7.58 -25.67
C LEU A 245 -13.55 -8.52 -26.57
N GLU A 246 -13.77 -8.16 -27.83
CA GLU A 246 -14.38 -9.02 -28.83
C GLU A 246 -13.47 -10.22 -29.15
N ASP A 247 -12.17 -10.01 -29.35
CA ASP A 247 -11.21 -11.11 -29.55
C ASP A 247 -11.18 -12.07 -28.34
N TRP A 248 -11.21 -11.54 -27.11
CA TRP A 248 -11.09 -12.33 -25.88
C TRP A 248 -12.37 -13.02 -25.43
N TYR A 249 -13.48 -12.30 -25.52
CA TYR A 249 -14.75 -12.70 -24.94
C TYR A 249 -15.82 -12.90 -25.99
N GLY A 250 -15.58 -12.58 -27.27
CA GLY A 250 -16.54 -12.80 -28.35
C GLY A 250 -16.70 -14.27 -28.71
N ARG A 251 -17.88 -14.61 -29.22
CA ARG A 251 -18.18 -15.91 -29.84
C ARG A 251 -18.64 -15.69 -31.26
N PRO A 252 -18.49 -16.67 -32.17
CA PRO A 252 -18.93 -16.54 -33.56
C PRO A 252 -20.43 -16.24 -33.72
N THR A 253 -21.25 -16.56 -32.71
CA THR A 253 -22.69 -16.32 -32.67
C THR A 253 -23.07 -15.01 -32.02
N ASP A 254 -22.11 -14.28 -31.44
CA ASP A 254 -22.41 -13.06 -30.70
C ASP A 254 -22.91 -11.96 -31.67
N ILE A 255 -23.95 -11.22 -31.29
CA ILE A 255 -24.50 -10.11 -32.08
C ILE A 255 -24.25 -8.79 -31.34
N GLY A 256 -23.53 -7.86 -31.98
CA GLY A 256 -23.29 -6.52 -31.43
C GLY A 256 -22.34 -6.54 -30.23
N ASP A 257 -22.79 -6.03 -29.07
CA ASP A 257 -21.96 -5.76 -27.89
C ASP A 257 -22.02 -6.84 -26.80
N GLU A 258 -22.43 -8.07 -27.16
CA GLU A 258 -22.56 -9.19 -26.22
C GLU A 258 -21.24 -9.55 -25.52
N HIS A 259 -20.11 -9.45 -26.23
CA HIS A 259 -18.77 -9.65 -25.64
C HIS A 259 -18.46 -8.61 -24.55
N LEU A 260 -18.89 -7.35 -24.71
CA LEU A 260 -18.73 -6.30 -23.69
C LEU A 260 -19.57 -6.60 -22.45
N ARG A 261 -20.80 -7.12 -22.62
CA ARG A 261 -21.65 -7.54 -21.48
C ARG A 261 -21.02 -8.70 -20.71
N ARG A 262 -20.42 -9.66 -21.42
CA ARG A 262 -19.70 -10.79 -20.81
C ARG A 262 -18.49 -10.31 -20.01
N PHE A 263 -17.72 -9.36 -20.55
CA PHE A 263 -16.64 -8.73 -19.82
C PHE A 263 -17.12 -7.97 -18.58
N ASN A 264 -18.16 -7.12 -18.70
CA ASN A 264 -18.73 -6.41 -17.56
C ASN A 264 -19.18 -7.39 -16.46
N SER A 265 -19.84 -8.49 -16.84
CA SER A 265 -20.25 -9.56 -15.91
C SER A 265 -19.06 -10.20 -15.20
N LEU A 266 -17.94 -10.46 -15.90
CA LEU A 266 -16.71 -10.94 -15.28
C LEU A 266 -16.12 -9.92 -14.29
N VAL A 267 -16.14 -8.63 -14.64
CA VAL A 267 -15.69 -7.56 -13.75
C VAL A 267 -16.58 -7.50 -12.50
N HIS A 268 -17.90 -7.57 -12.64
CA HIS A 268 -18.83 -7.53 -11.51
C HIS A 268 -18.66 -8.72 -10.59
N HIS A 269 -18.75 -9.93 -11.13
CA HIS A 269 -18.89 -11.13 -10.30
C HIS A 269 -17.55 -11.75 -9.90
N ARG A 270 -16.50 -11.62 -10.72
CA ARG A 270 -15.20 -12.26 -10.45
C ARG A 270 -14.19 -11.26 -9.90
N LEU A 271 -13.94 -10.17 -10.62
CA LEU A 271 -12.98 -9.16 -10.17
C LEU A 271 -13.53 -8.40 -8.97
N GLY A 272 -14.78 -7.94 -9.04
CA GLY A 272 -15.45 -7.20 -7.99
C GLY A 272 -15.42 -7.97 -6.68
N ARG A 273 -15.87 -9.23 -6.69
CA ARG A 273 -15.80 -10.11 -5.51
C ARG A 273 -14.36 -10.32 -5.00
N SER A 274 -13.38 -10.52 -5.89
CA SER A 274 -11.98 -10.72 -5.47
C SER A 274 -11.39 -9.47 -4.82
N VAL A 275 -11.64 -8.30 -5.42
CA VAL A 275 -11.19 -6.99 -4.92
C VAL A 275 -11.91 -6.68 -3.61
N LEU A 276 -13.23 -6.82 -3.55
CA LEU A 276 -14.03 -6.57 -2.35
C LEU A 276 -13.66 -7.48 -1.20
N ARG A 277 -13.31 -8.76 -1.42
CA ARG A 277 -12.78 -9.63 -0.36
C ARG A 277 -11.43 -9.15 0.19
N GLN A 278 -10.63 -8.45 -0.62
CA GLN A 278 -9.36 -7.88 -0.19
C GLN A 278 -9.52 -6.47 0.44
N MET A 279 -10.63 -5.78 0.17
CA MET A 279 -10.88 -4.41 0.63
C MET A 279 -11.12 -4.22 2.14
N PRO A 280 -11.68 -5.15 2.93
CA PRO A 280 -11.76 -5.01 4.37
C PRO A 280 -10.38 -4.71 4.98
N HIS A 281 -9.31 -5.27 4.40
CA HIS A 281 -7.93 -5.03 4.79
C HIS A 281 -7.26 -3.83 4.10
N ALA A 282 -8.01 -2.96 3.42
CA ALA A 282 -7.43 -1.91 2.58
C ALA A 282 -6.87 -0.71 3.35
N VAL A 283 -7.04 -0.64 4.68
CA VAL A 283 -6.03 0.10 5.47
C VAL A 283 -4.77 -0.74 5.43
N PRO A 284 -3.64 -0.24 4.88
CA PRO A 284 -2.39 -0.99 4.85
C PRO A 284 -1.86 -1.10 6.28
N THR A 285 -2.44 -2.03 7.05
CA THR A 285 -2.20 -2.23 8.48
C THR A 285 -0.74 -2.55 8.70
N ALA A 286 -0.14 -3.39 7.86
CA ALA A 286 1.27 -3.73 7.98
C ALA A 286 2.19 -2.49 7.83
N PRO A 287 2.09 -1.65 6.77
CA PRO A 287 2.82 -0.39 6.73
C PRO A 287 2.50 0.59 7.87
N LEU A 288 1.23 0.70 8.27
CA LEU A 288 0.81 1.53 9.42
C LEU A 288 1.50 1.10 10.71
N ILE A 289 1.45 -0.20 11.03
CA ILE A 289 2.10 -0.80 12.20
C ILE A 289 3.60 -0.49 12.17
N LYS A 290 4.27 -0.65 11.01
CA LYS A 290 5.70 -0.32 10.89
C LYS A 290 5.99 1.16 11.19
N MET A 291 5.15 2.07 10.72
CA MET A 291 5.30 3.50 10.98
C MET A 291 5.05 3.84 12.46
N LEU A 292 4.04 3.25 13.09
CA LEU A 292 3.77 3.42 14.53
C LEU A 292 4.91 2.84 15.38
N SER A 293 5.41 1.66 15.02
CA SER A 293 6.59 1.08 15.66
C SER A 293 7.79 2.01 15.54
N ALA A 294 8.06 2.54 14.33
CA ALA A 294 9.15 3.49 14.11
C ALA A 294 9.02 4.76 14.95
N ALA A 295 7.78 5.24 15.17
CA ALA A 295 7.50 6.39 16.02
C ALA A 295 7.93 6.17 17.48
N THR A 296 8.02 4.93 17.96
CA THR A 296 8.41 4.62 19.35
C THR A 296 9.91 4.43 19.56
N MET A 297 10.69 4.39 18.48
CA MET A 297 12.10 3.99 18.54
C MET A 297 13.02 4.95 19.32
N PRO A 298 12.80 6.28 19.39
CA PRO A 298 13.62 7.12 20.27
C PRO A 298 13.52 6.75 21.75
N TRP A 299 12.33 6.36 22.22
CA TRP A 299 12.15 5.85 23.60
C TRP A 299 12.86 4.51 23.78
N PHE A 300 12.92 3.69 22.74
CA PHE A 300 13.69 2.46 22.75
C PHE A 300 15.20 2.72 22.86
N ALA A 301 15.71 3.73 22.14
CA ALA A 301 17.11 4.16 22.26
C ALA A 301 17.44 4.66 23.67
N ASP A 302 16.58 5.50 24.27
CA ASP A 302 16.73 5.95 25.66
C ASP A 302 16.70 4.78 26.65
N ALA A 303 15.84 3.78 26.42
CA ALA A 303 15.76 2.58 27.24
C ALA A 303 17.06 1.75 27.16
N ILE A 304 17.61 1.55 25.96
CA ILE A 304 18.89 0.84 25.76
C ILE A 304 20.04 1.57 26.44
N GLU A 305 20.12 2.90 26.31
CA GLU A 305 21.15 3.72 26.97
C GLU A 305 21.14 3.51 28.48
N ARG A 306 19.97 3.57 29.13
CA ARG A 306 19.85 3.35 30.58
C ARG A 306 20.27 1.95 31.01
N ILE A 307 19.94 0.94 30.20
CA ILE A 307 20.37 -0.45 30.44
C ILE A 307 21.90 -0.54 30.35
N LEU A 308 22.47 -0.08 29.24
CA LEU A 308 23.92 -0.16 28.98
C LEU A 308 24.73 0.63 30.00
N TRP A 309 24.31 1.85 30.35
CA TRP A 309 24.99 2.68 31.34
C TRP A 309 25.14 1.95 32.67
N ARG A 310 24.11 1.21 33.12
CA ARG A 310 24.19 0.42 34.37
C ARG A 310 25.06 -0.80 34.22
N ILE A 311 24.98 -1.54 33.11
CA ILE A 311 25.86 -2.70 32.85
C ILE A 311 27.33 -2.29 32.99
N PHE A 312 27.69 -1.11 32.46
CA PHE A 312 29.08 -0.67 32.43
C PHE A 312 29.57 0.06 33.69
N ARG A 313 28.67 0.66 34.50
CA ARG A 313 29.08 1.52 35.63
C ARG A 313 28.67 1.04 37.02
N GLU A 314 27.72 0.13 37.18
CA GLU A 314 27.26 -0.33 38.51
C GLU A 314 27.50 -1.82 38.75
N ASP A 315 27.92 -2.17 39.97
CA ASP A 315 28.14 -3.55 40.42
C ASP A 315 26.81 -4.32 40.55
N GLY A 316 26.33 -4.86 39.42
CA GLY A 316 25.65 -6.14 39.20
C GLY A 316 24.42 -6.59 40.01
N GLN A 317 24.26 -6.27 41.30
CA GLN A 317 23.34 -7.01 42.17
C GLN A 317 21.85 -6.72 41.95
N ASP A 318 21.48 -5.56 41.37
CA ASP A 318 20.07 -5.20 41.10
C ASP A 318 19.76 -4.94 39.61
N PHE A 319 20.68 -5.33 38.71
CA PHE A 319 20.60 -4.98 37.29
C PHE A 319 19.32 -5.48 36.60
N LEU A 320 18.94 -6.75 36.83
CA LEU A 320 17.79 -7.36 36.15
C LEU A 320 16.46 -6.72 36.57
N ALA A 321 16.29 -6.49 37.88
CA ALA A 321 15.07 -5.89 38.42
C ALA A 321 14.90 -4.45 37.92
N TYR A 322 15.97 -3.66 37.88
CA TYR A 322 15.93 -2.30 37.36
C TYR A 322 15.66 -2.26 35.85
N SER A 323 16.40 -3.05 35.07
CA SER A 323 16.27 -3.08 33.60
C SER A 323 14.86 -3.48 33.17
N TRP A 324 14.28 -4.48 33.83
CA TRP A 324 12.89 -4.86 33.63
C TRP A 324 11.92 -3.72 34.00
N ARG A 325 12.08 -3.13 35.19
CA ARG A 325 11.14 -2.15 35.74
C ARG A 325 11.14 -0.80 35.00
N PHE A 326 12.30 -0.29 34.60
CA PHE A 326 12.44 1.10 34.14
C PHE A 326 12.77 1.25 32.66
N ALA A 327 13.35 0.23 32.01
CA ALA A 327 13.66 0.32 30.59
C ALA A 327 12.65 -0.47 29.76
N VAL A 328 12.41 -1.74 30.11
CA VAL A 328 11.52 -2.61 29.34
C VAL A 328 10.05 -2.21 29.53
N LEU A 329 9.58 -2.07 30.77
CA LEU A 329 8.18 -1.70 31.03
C LEU A 329 7.83 -0.30 30.49
N GLU A 330 8.71 0.69 30.63
CA GLU A 330 8.47 2.04 30.08
C GLU A 330 8.32 2.00 28.56
N TRP A 331 9.26 1.37 27.85
CA TRP A 331 9.18 1.26 26.40
C TRP A 331 7.97 0.44 25.97
N ALA A 332 7.72 -0.71 26.59
CA ALA A 332 6.58 -1.56 26.26
C ALA A 332 5.25 -0.83 26.46
N PHE A 333 5.15 -0.03 27.52
CA PHE A 333 4.00 0.81 27.79
C PHE A 333 3.83 1.91 26.73
N VAL A 334 4.89 2.68 26.41
CA VAL A 334 4.84 3.71 25.36
C VAL A 334 4.47 3.08 24.01
N PHE A 335 5.11 1.96 23.65
CA PHE A 335 4.82 1.20 22.44
C PHE A 335 3.34 0.81 22.39
N THR A 336 2.83 0.23 23.47
CA THR A 336 1.43 -0.18 23.57
C THR A 336 0.50 1.02 23.40
N VAL A 337 0.74 2.12 24.13
CA VAL A 337 -0.11 3.31 24.00
C VAL A 337 -0.08 3.86 22.58
N VAL A 338 1.08 4.02 21.95
CA VAL A 338 1.19 4.53 20.57
C VAL A 338 0.46 3.60 19.59
N MET A 339 0.62 2.29 19.72
CA MET A 339 -0.07 1.31 18.87
C MET A 339 -1.58 1.37 19.05
N VAL A 340 -2.06 1.32 20.28
CA VAL A 340 -3.50 1.32 20.61
C VAL A 340 -4.15 2.63 20.18
N THR A 341 -3.51 3.76 20.46
CA THR A 341 -4.06 5.08 20.14
C THR A 341 -4.02 5.36 18.65
N GLY A 342 -2.95 4.93 17.95
CA GLY A 342 -2.86 5.03 16.49
C GLY A 342 -3.94 4.19 15.80
N LEU A 343 -4.10 2.93 16.22
CA LEU A 343 -5.15 2.05 15.68
C LEU A 343 -6.55 2.57 16.00
N LEU A 344 -6.80 2.99 17.25
CA LEU A 344 -8.08 3.58 17.65
C LEU A 344 -8.39 4.85 16.88
N ALA A 345 -7.40 5.72 16.67
CA ALA A 345 -7.56 6.95 15.89
C ALA A 345 -7.93 6.63 14.44
N VAL A 346 -7.28 5.63 13.82
CA VAL A 346 -7.60 5.18 12.47
C VAL A 346 -9.02 4.58 12.40
N THR A 347 -9.39 3.75 13.37
CA THR A 347 -10.74 3.15 13.45
C THR A 347 -11.80 4.23 13.66
N LEU A 348 -11.60 5.15 14.60
CA LEU A 348 -12.53 6.25 14.88
C LEU A 348 -12.64 7.20 13.70
N ALA A 349 -11.52 7.59 13.08
CA ALA A 349 -11.54 8.45 11.90
C ALA A 349 -12.23 7.78 10.71
N THR A 350 -12.08 6.45 10.57
CA THR A 350 -12.85 5.65 9.61
C THR A 350 -14.34 5.70 9.94
N LEU A 351 -14.75 5.38 11.17
CA LEU A 351 -16.17 5.40 11.59
C LEU A 351 -16.80 6.79 11.40
N LEU A 352 -16.11 7.84 11.84
CA LEU A 352 -16.54 9.24 11.68
C LEU A 352 -16.70 9.62 10.21
N ALA A 353 -15.79 9.18 9.33
CA ALA A 353 -15.91 9.41 7.88
C ALA A 353 -17.13 8.69 7.28
N ARG A 354 -17.54 7.53 7.82
CA ARG A 354 -18.76 6.83 7.41
C ARG A 354 -20.01 7.57 7.90
N THR A 355 -20.01 8.01 9.16
CA THR A 355 -21.18 8.64 9.79
C THR A 355 -21.42 10.06 9.28
N PHE A 356 -20.35 10.81 8.97
CA PHE A 356 -20.43 12.23 8.62
C PHE A 356 -19.77 12.52 7.26
N PRO A 357 -20.33 12.03 6.15
CA PRO A 357 -19.72 12.16 4.82
C PRO A 357 -19.60 13.61 4.32
N THR A 358 -20.36 14.55 4.90
CA THR A 358 -20.36 15.98 4.55
C THR A 358 -19.30 16.80 5.28
N VAL A 359 -18.75 16.29 6.39
CA VAL A 359 -17.74 17.01 7.17
C VAL A 359 -16.38 16.90 6.48
N ARG A 360 -15.63 18.00 6.47
CA ARG A 360 -14.28 18.03 5.88
C ARG A 360 -13.39 17.04 6.62
N ASP A 361 -12.73 16.14 5.88
CA ASP A 361 -11.95 15.03 6.47
C ASP A 361 -10.89 15.48 7.49
N LEU A 362 -10.37 16.71 7.33
CA LEU A 362 -9.44 17.30 8.30
C LEU A 362 -10.06 17.42 9.70
N TRP A 363 -11.32 17.86 9.79
CA TRP A 363 -12.00 18.02 11.08
C TRP A 363 -12.34 16.67 11.71
N LEU A 364 -12.71 15.67 10.90
CA LEU A 364 -12.94 14.31 11.39
C LEU A 364 -11.65 13.68 11.91
N ALA A 365 -10.53 13.89 11.21
CA ALA A 365 -9.23 13.42 11.66
C ALA A 365 -8.73 14.17 12.91
N LEU A 366 -8.91 15.49 12.98
CA LEU A 366 -8.55 16.28 14.16
C LEU A 366 -9.42 15.90 15.37
N GLY A 367 -10.72 15.72 15.16
CA GLY A 367 -11.65 15.26 16.20
C GLY A 367 -11.29 13.86 16.68
N GLY A 368 -11.10 12.91 15.75
CA GLY A 368 -10.68 11.55 16.07
C GLY A 368 -9.33 11.51 16.79
N LEU A 369 -8.34 12.26 16.31
CA LEU A 369 -7.03 12.36 16.96
C LEU A 369 -7.16 12.92 18.37
N THR A 370 -7.87 14.03 18.55
CA THR A 370 -8.04 14.68 19.87
C THR A 370 -8.74 13.74 20.86
N MET A 371 -9.78 13.04 20.42
CA MET A 371 -10.51 12.06 21.22
C MET A 371 -9.66 10.85 21.61
N CYS A 372 -8.63 10.51 20.84
CA CYS A 372 -7.70 9.44 21.19
C CYS A 372 -6.49 9.93 21.99
N THR A 373 -5.95 11.10 21.66
CA THR A 373 -4.72 11.62 22.29
C THR A 373 -4.99 12.10 23.71
N VAL A 374 -6.13 12.75 24.00
CA VAL A 374 -6.38 13.25 25.35
C VAL A 374 -6.44 12.11 26.39
N PRO A 375 -7.23 11.04 26.19
CA PRO A 375 -7.20 9.89 27.10
C PRO A 375 -5.84 9.20 27.15
N ALA A 376 -5.15 9.10 26.01
CA ALA A 376 -3.80 8.53 25.96
C ALA A 376 -2.82 9.29 26.85
N THR A 377 -2.80 10.62 26.77
CA THR A 377 -1.91 11.46 27.56
C THR A 377 -2.22 11.33 29.05
N VAL A 378 -3.50 11.19 29.42
CA VAL A 378 -3.92 10.95 30.81
C VAL A 378 -3.44 9.58 31.31
N VAL A 379 -3.59 8.53 30.51
CA VAL A 379 -3.13 7.17 30.84
C VAL A 379 -1.60 7.14 30.96
N VAL A 380 -0.89 7.80 30.03
CA VAL A 380 0.57 7.91 30.05
C VAL A 380 1.06 8.70 31.25
N GLY A 381 0.46 9.85 31.52
CA GLY A 381 0.77 10.66 32.69
C GLY A 381 0.56 9.88 33.99
N SER A 382 -0.57 9.20 34.12
CA SER A 382 -0.88 8.34 35.28
C SER A 382 0.15 7.23 35.47
N PHE A 383 0.58 6.57 34.38
CA PHE A 383 1.60 5.53 34.44
C PHE A 383 2.93 6.06 34.96
N PHE A 384 3.43 7.17 34.40
CA PHE A 384 4.71 7.75 34.83
C PHE A 384 4.65 8.30 36.27
N VAL A 385 3.52 8.89 36.67
CA VAL A 385 3.30 9.32 38.06
C VAL A 385 3.37 8.12 39.00
N LEU A 386 2.63 7.04 38.72
CA LEU A 386 2.66 5.83 39.55
C LEU A 386 4.04 5.17 39.57
N GLN A 387 4.76 5.20 38.46
CA GLN A 387 6.11 4.65 38.39
C GLN A 387 7.10 5.42 39.27
N HIS A 388 6.92 6.75 39.41
CA HIS A 388 7.77 7.60 40.26
C HIS A 388 7.33 7.63 41.72
N THR A 389 6.05 7.45 42.03
CA THR A 389 5.52 7.62 43.39
C THR A 389 5.31 6.31 44.14
N ALA A 390 5.13 5.17 43.44
CA ALA A 390 4.92 3.89 44.09
C ALA A 390 6.26 3.20 44.43
N ALA A 391 6.41 2.78 45.68
CA ALA A 391 7.54 1.94 46.10
C ALA A 391 7.56 0.62 45.30
N ASP A 392 6.39 0.04 45.06
CA ASP A 392 6.22 -1.22 44.32
C ASP A 392 5.88 -1.00 42.84
N ALA A 393 6.36 -1.90 41.97
CA ALA A 393 6.12 -1.82 40.52
C ALA A 393 4.71 -2.30 40.09
N TRP A 394 3.91 -2.81 41.03
CA TRP A 394 2.61 -3.41 40.74
C TRP A 394 1.56 -2.43 40.20
N PRO A 395 1.40 -1.21 40.72
CA PRO A 395 0.40 -0.26 40.22
C PRO A 395 0.62 0.14 38.75
N SER A 396 1.86 0.41 38.33
CA SER A 396 2.18 0.74 36.94
C SER A 396 1.99 -0.47 36.01
N THR A 397 2.30 -1.68 36.49
CA THR A 397 2.07 -2.94 35.76
C THR A 397 0.58 -3.18 35.53
N ILE A 398 -0.28 -2.91 36.51
CA ILE A 398 -1.74 -3.03 36.36
C ILE A 398 -2.26 -2.06 35.29
N VAL A 399 -1.83 -0.79 35.32
CA VAL A 399 -2.21 0.20 34.29
C VAL A 399 -1.77 -0.26 32.90
N PHE A 400 -0.57 -0.83 32.78
CA PHE A 400 -0.08 -1.40 31.52
C PHE A 400 -0.93 -2.58 31.03
N ILE A 401 -1.27 -3.54 31.91
CA ILE A 401 -2.13 -4.69 31.57
C ILE A 401 -3.50 -4.21 31.08
N VAL A 402 -4.10 -3.22 31.76
CA VAL A 402 -5.38 -2.63 31.34
C VAL A 402 -5.26 -1.99 29.95
N ALA A 403 -4.19 -1.22 29.70
CA ALA A 403 -3.95 -0.63 28.38
C ALA A 403 -3.78 -1.69 27.27
N LEU A 404 -3.06 -2.78 27.56
CA LEU A 404 -2.90 -3.93 26.65
C LEU A 404 -4.24 -4.62 26.34
N LEU A 405 -5.07 -4.85 27.36
CA LEU A 405 -6.37 -5.50 27.21
C LEU A 405 -7.32 -4.63 26.38
N LEU A 406 -7.39 -3.32 26.68
CA LEU A 406 -8.16 -2.36 25.89
C LEU A 406 -7.68 -2.33 24.43
N GLY A 407 -6.37 -2.30 24.23
CA GLY A 407 -5.73 -2.37 22.93
C GLY A 407 -6.10 -3.60 22.12
N SER A 408 -6.00 -4.76 22.76
CA SER A 408 -6.33 -6.06 22.15
C SER A 408 -7.82 -6.14 21.79
N CYS A 409 -8.70 -5.62 22.65
CA CYS A 409 -10.12 -5.51 22.37
C CYS A 409 -10.41 -4.59 21.18
N SER A 410 -9.78 -3.41 21.11
CA SER A 410 -9.92 -2.48 19.98
C SER A 410 -9.40 -3.07 18.67
N LEU A 411 -8.25 -3.76 18.70
CA LEU A 411 -7.71 -4.46 17.54
C LEU A 411 -8.68 -5.55 17.07
N ARG A 412 -9.18 -6.38 18.00
CA ARG A 412 -10.15 -7.42 17.69
C ARG A 412 -11.45 -6.86 17.12
N LEU A 413 -11.99 -5.79 17.69
CA LEU A 413 -13.18 -5.11 17.14
C LEU A 413 -12.95 -4.61 15.72
N THR A 414 -11.77 -4.03 15.45
CA THR A 414 -11.40 -3.55 14.12
C THR A 414 -11.33 -4.72 13.12
N LEU A 415 -10.71 -5.84 13.52
CA LEU A 415 -10.61 -7.05 12.68
C LEU A 415 -11.97 -7.75 12.48
N THR A 416 -12.79 -7.87 13.53
CA THR A 416 -14.11 -8.53 13.44
C THR A 416 -15.10 -7.71 12.62
N ASN A 417 -15.08 -6.37 12.73
CA ASN A 417 -15.91 -5.51 11.90
C ASN A 417 -15.53 -5.61 10.41
N GLN A 418 -14.25 -5.85 10.11
CA GLN A 418 -13.80 -6.13 8.74
C GLN A 418 -14.34 -7.48 8.23
N GLN A 419 -14.31 -8.52 9.04
CA GLN A 419 -14.81 -9.85 8.65
C GLN A 419 -16.33 -9.85 8.42
N LYS A 420 -17.11 -9.25 9.33
CA LYS A 420 -18.58 -9.22 9.20
C LYS A 420 -19.04 -8.47 7.96
N ALA A 421 -18.38 -7.36 7.61
CA ALA A 421 -18.71 -6.60 6.41
C ALA A 421 -18.59 -7.44 5.11
N GLY A 422 -17.62 -8.37 5.05
CA GLY A 422 -17.47 -9.25 3.89
C GLY A 422 -18.48 -10.40 3.82
N VAL A 423 -18.99 -10.89 4.97
CA VAL A 423 -19.92 -12.03 5.02
C VAL A 423 -21.37 -11.63 4.73
N THR A 424 -21.81 -10.46 5.21
CA THR A 424 -23.19 -10.03 4.99
C THR A 424 -23.48 -9.76 3.51
N GLU A 425 -22.52 -9.20 2.76
CA GLU A 425 -22.66 -9.04 1.30
C GLU A 425 -22.75 -10.39 0.57
N GLU A 426 -22.07 -11.43 1.04
CA GLU A 426 -22.07 -12.75 0.39
C GLU A 426 -23.41 -13.48 0.55
N LEU A 427 -24.10 -13.28 1.68
CA LEU A 427 -25.42 -13.86 1.95
C LEU A 427 -26.54 -13.14 1.17
N ASP A 428 -26.49 -11.81 1.07
CA ASP A 428 -27.47 -11.05 0.29
C ASP A 428 -27.37 -11.39 -1.22
N ASP A 429 -26.15 -11.49 -1.76
CA ASP A 429 -25.95 -11.86 -3.19
C ASP A 429 -26.36 -13.31 -3.51
N MET A 430 -26.14 -14.27 -2.61
CA MET A 430 -26.56 -15.66 -2.83
C MET A 430 -28.09 -15.81 -2.82
N SER A 431 -28.79 -14.95 -2.07
CA SER A 431 -30.26 -14.93 -2.05
C SER A 431 -30.86 -14.40 -3.35
N ASP A 432 -30.19 -13.47 -4.03
CA ASP A 432 -30.65 -12.93 -5.32
C ASP A 432 -30.42 -13.91 -6.49
N VAL A 433 -29.28 -14.62 -6.52
CA VAL A 433 -28.95 -15.57 -7.60
C VAL A 433 -29.84 -16.82 -7.58
N THR A 434 -30.32 -17.24 -6.40
CA THR A 434 -31.18 -18.43 -6.27
C THR A 434 -32.64 -18.18 -6.70
N SER A 435 -33.03 -16.92 -6.95
CA SER A 435 -34.41 -16.58 -7.28
C SER A 435 -34.76 -16.53 -8.78
N THR A 436 -33.77 -16.55 -9.70
CA THR A 436 -34.04 -16.20 -11.12
C THR A 436 -33.58 -17.17 -12.22
N THR A 437 -32.99 -18.34 -11.93
CA THR A 437 -32.54 -19.26 -13.00
C THR A 437 -33.28 -20.59 -13.05
N ASN A 438 -34.33 -20.63 -13.87
CA ASN A 438 -34.64 -21.80 -14.70
C ASN A 438 -33.66 -21.77 -15.89
N THR A 439 -32.50 -22.44 -15.78
CA THR A 439 -31.54 -22.56 -16.88
C THR A 439 -31.08 -24.02 -16.99
N PRO A 440 -31.00 -24.61 -18.20
CA PRO A 440 -30.75 -26.04 -18.37
C PRO A 440 -29.32 -26.42 -17.95
N GLN A 441 -29.19 -27.55 -17.25
CA GLN A 441 -27.92 -28.19 -16.90
C GLN A 441 -27.04 -28.41 -18.14
N LEU A 442 -26.01 -27.59 -18.29
CA LEU A 442 -24.92 -27.82 -19.24
C LEU A 442 -23.81 -28.62 -18.55
N ARG A 443 -23.48 -29.76 -19.15
CA ARG A 443 -22.51 -30.79 -18.73
C ARG A 443 -21.18 -30.23 -18.21
N ALA A 444 -20.75 -30.79 -17.07
CA ALA A 444 -19.54 -30.43 -16.32
C ALA A 444 -18.23 -31.09 -16.83
N ASP A 445 -18.21 -31.67 -18.03
CA ASP A 445 -17.11 -32.55 -18.45
C ASP A 445 -15.93 -31.86 -19.18
N PHE A 446 -15.92 -30.53 -19.30
CA PHE A 446 -14.94 -29.83 -20.16
C PHE A 446 -13.82 -29.03 -19.47
N PHE A 447 -13.67 -29.10 -18.13
CA PHE A 447 -12.68 -28.28 -17.40
C PHE A 447 -11.81 -29.05 -16.38
N SER A 448 -11.47 -30.32 -16.63
CA SER A 448 -10.60 -31.11 -15.73
C SER A 448 -9.08 -30.95 -15.97
N SER A 449 -8.62 -29.99 -16.78
CA SER A 449 -7.20 -29.87 -17.14
C SER A 449 -6.56 -28.49 -16.94
N ALA A 450 -7.20 -27.55 -16.23
CA ALA A 450 -6.53 -26.31 -15.85
C ALA A 450 -5.65 -26.55 -14.60
N PRO A 451 -4.35 -26.19 -14.61
CA PRO A 451 -3.50 -26.33 -13.44
C PRO A 451 -4.02 -25.43 -12.32
N GLU A 452 -4.16 -26.03 -11.14
CA GLU A 452 -4.56 -25.38 -9.90
C GLU A 452 -3.53 -24.30 -9.56
N VAL A 453 -3.88 -23.03 -9.78
CA VAL A 453 -3.06 -21.90 -9.33
C VAL A 453 -3.22 -21.81 -7.82
N ASP A 454 -2.22 -22.35 -7.11
CA ASP A 454 -2.14 -22.37 -5.66
C ASP A 454 -2.06 -20.93 -5.12
N ASN A 455 -3.17 -20.43 -4.58
CA ASN A 455 -3.27 -19.12 -3.96
C ASN A 455 -2.79 -19.12 -2.48
N ARG A 456 -2.03 -20.12 -2.03
CA ARG A 456 -1.44 -20.14 -0.68
C ARG A 456 -0.03 -19.57 -0.66
N PHE A 457 0.13 -18.25 -0.77
CA PHE A 457 1.38 -17.61 -0.33
C PHE A 457 1.14 -16.24 0.32
N MET A 458 0.76 -16.26 1.61
CA MET A 458 1.17 -15.23 2.57
C MET A 458 1.15 -15.85 3.97
N PHE A 459 2.27 -16.44 4.34
CA PHE A 459 2.97 -16.36 5.63
C PHE A 459 3.99 -17.49 5.61
N ASP A 460 5.23 -17.18 5.25
CA ASP A 460 6.35 -18.00 5.72
C ASP A 460 7.56 -17.11 6.04
N MET A 461 7.84 -17.01 7.33
CA MET A 461 9.19 -16.78 7.82
C MET A 461 9.73 -18.16 8.15
N ALA A 462 10.52 -18.73 7.25
CA ALA A 462 11.48 -19.75 7.61
C ALA A 462 12.68 -19.65 6.67
N SER A 463 13.84 -19.84 7.28
CA SER A 463 15.19 -19.80 6.75
C SER A 463 15.41 -20.63 5.48
N GLU A 464 16.12 -20.05 4.51
CA GLU A 464 17.03 -20.83 3.67
C GLU A 464 18.39 -20.14 3.60
N ALA A 465 19.30 -20.69 4.40
CA ALA A 465 20.74 -20.61 4.18
C ALA A 465 21.17 -21.82 3.35
N SER A 466 22.23 -21.62 2.56
CA SER A 466 23.10 -22.62 1.91
C SER A 466 22.51 -23.50 0.80
N SER A 467 22.97 -23.29 -0.43
CA SER A 467 23.98 -24.14 -1.07
C SER A 467 23.95 -23.98 -2.59
N TRP A 468 24.98 -23.38 -3.16
CA TRP A 468 25.40 -23.67 -4.53
C TRP A 468 26.92 -23.77 -4.53
N SER A 469 27.38 -24.99 -4.75
CA SER A 469 28.76 -25.35 -5.05
C SER A 469 28.81 -25.88 -6.48
N VAL A 470 29.76 -25.33 -7.23
CA VAL A 470 30.21 -25.64 -8.60
C VAL A 470 29.28 -25.20 -9.72
#